data_AF-A0A7W8QYD0-F1
#
_entry.id   AF-A0A7W8QYD0-F1
#
_cell.length_a   1.000
_cell.length_b   1.000
_cell.length_c   1.000
_cell.angle_alpha   90.00
_cell.angle_beta   90.00
_cell.angle_gamma   90.00
#
_symmetry.space_group_name_H-M   'P 1'
#
loop_
_entity.id
_entity.type
_entity.pdbx_description
1 polymer ?
#
loop_
_entity_poly.entity_id
_entity_poly.type
_entity_poly.pdbx_seq_one_letter_code
_entity_poly.pdbx_strand_id
1 'polypeptide(L)'
;MQNKGGIPIILSIAGILVALISGSRSFFIGYLISLLFIVLVYRNYKVSIRNVAISVFSLCFLVYSLVSFIKPDSSLGRKLVYKISFQILNDHYISGIGFGNFGQVYGEYQINYFAKGDFTIKELLLADNTKHAFNDYLQFIIEGGILGCLALILFVALIIYVIKIALRKYPKSILLVLSIAQLIVIAVAAIFMHVFEKPWIQLITVILLIFIIKYAYLNEKKQSFFYVLIVSTIFFICYYHYGFYVMNYKKFEKFEEAKQLGLMGFNTDSFSILESLYPTLKDDVGFLTEYASLLTLHGKHSEAEKIYLMVVRKNNSNIFYLNLAKSYLQSRKYRDAEQAYLKSINRAPNRFVPRFELYNFYKATQQFHKAKRQGNEILKLPVKIPSLVVDQIKKEVFTTINTLTIN
;
A
#
# COMPACT_ATOMS: atom_id res chain seq x y z
N MET A 1 -1.40 -1.92 49.14
CA MET A 1 -1.06 -2.61 47.87
C MET A 1 -1.69 -1.83 46.72
N GLN A 2 -0.90 -0.98 46.05
CA GLN A 2 -1.39 -0.08 45.00
C GLN A 2 -1.95 -0.85 43.80
N ASN A 3 -3.03 -0.33 43.23
CA ASN A 3 -3.79 -0.87 42.10
C ASN A 3 -2.98 -0.82 40.78
N LYS A 4 -1.91 -1.61 40.67
CA LYS A 4 -0.96 -1.62 39.54
C LYS A 4 -1.60 -1.99 38.19
N GLY A 5 -2.79 -2.59 38.19
CA GLY A 5 -3.54 -2.91 36.98
C GLY A 5 -4.25 -1.70 36.33
N GLY A 6 -4.37 -0.57 37.03
CA GLY A 6 -5.05 0.61 36.49
C GLY A 6 -4.35 1.23 35.29
N ILE A 7 -3.02 1.31 35.30
CA ILE A 7 -2.25 1.98 34.24
C ILE A 7 -2.42 1.30 32.87
N PRO A 8 -2.22 -0.03 32.72
CA PRO A 8 -2.44 -0.70 31.43
C PRO A 8 -3.87 -0.57 30.88
N ILE A 9 -4.87 -0.59 31.78
CA ILE A 9 -6.28 -0.44 31.41
C ILE A 9 -6.54 0.99 30.88
N ILE A 10 -6.10 2.01 31.62
CA ILE A 10 -6.25 3.43 31.22
C ILE A 10 -5.59 3.68 29.87
N LEU A 11 -4.37 3.20 29.66
CA LEU A 11 -3.65 3.37 28.39
C LEU A 11 -4.35 2.65 27.22
N SER A 12 -4.94 1.49 27.46
CA SER A 12 -5.71 0.78 26.42
C SER A 12 -7.02 1.51 26.08
N ILE A 13 -7.72 2.05 27.08
CA ILE A 13 -8.92 2.88 26.86
C ILE A 13 -8.55 4.15 26.09
N ALA A 14 -7.44 4.81 26.44
CA ALA A 14 -6.94 5.95 25.68
C ALA A 14 -6.63 5.56 24.21
N GLY A 15 -6.01 4.39 23.99
CA GLY A 15 -5.79 3.84 22.65
C GLY A 15 -7.08 3.60 21.86
N ILE A 16 -8.14 3.10 22.51
CA ILE A 16 -9.49 2.96 21.91
C ILE A 16 -10.02 4.32 21.45
N LEU A 17 -9.94 5.34 22.32
CA LEU A 17 -10.42 6.70 22.00
C LEU A 17 -9.64 7.31 20.82
N VAL A 18 -8.32 7.17 20.81
CA VAL A 18 -7.48 7.63 19.69
C VAL A 18 -7.82 6.89 18.39
N ALA A 19 -8.06 5.57 18.45
CA ALA A 19 -8.47 4.79 17.29
C ALA A 19 -9.84 5.22 16.74
N LEU A 20 -10.79 5.60 17.63
CA LEU A 20 -12.09 6.15 17.24
C LEU A 20 -11.94 7.52 16.57
N ILE A 21 -11.19 8.44 17.18
CA ILE A 21 -10.97 9.80 16.65
C ILE A 21 -10.25 9.74 15.29
N SER A 22 -9.26 8.87 15.15
CA SER A 22 -8.55 8.65 13.88
C SER A 22 -9.36 7.87 12.84
N GLY A 23 -10.54 7.35 13.19
CA GLY A 23 -11.38 6.52 12.33
C GLY A 23 -10.77 5.17 11.96
N SER A 24 -9.76 4.70 12.71
CA SER A 24 -9.01 3.50 12.37
C SER A 24 -9.61 2.23 12.99
N ARG A 25 -10.42 1.55 12.18
CA ARG A 25 -11.17 0.32 12.53
C ARG A 25 -10.27 -0.80 13.05
N SER A 26 -9.14 -1.00 12.38
CA SER A 26 -8.25 -2.12 12.65
C SER A 26 -7.55 -1.96 14.00
N PHE A 27 -7.07 -0.74 14.30
CA PHE A 27 -6.49 -0.42 15.60
C PHE A 27 -7.53 -0.44 16.71
N PHE A 28 -8.76 0.03 16.44
CA PHE A 28 -9.86 -0.05 17.41
C PHE A 28 -10.13 -1.49 17.86
N ILE A 29 -10.29 -2.42 16.90
CA ILE A 29 -10.49 -3.85 17.20
C ILE A 29 -9.27 -4.42 17.96
N GLY A 30 -8.05 -4.04 17.54
CA GLY A 30 -6.82 -4.42 18.23
C GLY A 30 -6.79 -3.99 19.69
N TYR A 31 -7.16 -2.73 19.98
CA TYR A 31 -7.20 -2.21 21.35
C TYR A 31 -8.29 -2.84 22.21
N LEU A 32 -9.43 -3.24 21.64
CA LEU A 32 -10.44 -4.04 22.37
C LEU A 32 -9.92 -5.41 22.79
N ILE A 33 -9.27 -6.13 21.87
CA ILE A 33 -8.67 -7.45 22.16
C ILE A 33 -7.52 -7.31 23.16
N SER A 34 -6.72 -6.25 23.03
CA SER A 34 -5.67 -5.91 24.00
C SER A 34 -6.23 -5.61 25.40
N LEU A 35 -7.29 -4.82 25.50
CA LEU A 35 -7.97 -4.54 26.78
C LEU A 35 -8.48 -5.83 27.42
N LEU A 36 -9.06 -6.73 26.63
CA LEU A 36 -9.49 -8.04 27.09
C LEU A 36 -8.33 -8.83 27.70
N PHE A 37 -7.21 -8.90 26.98
CA PHE A 37 -6.00 -9.56 27.43
C PHE A 37 -5.50 -8.97 28.76
N ILE A 38 -5.43 -7.65 28.88
CA ILE A 38 -5.00 -6.98 30.11
C ILE A 38 -5.93 -7.32 31.28
N VAL A 39 -7.25 -7.27 31.07
CA VAL A 39 -8.24 -7.63 32.09
C VAL A 39 -8.03 -9.08 32.54
N LEU A 40 -7.82 -10.02 31.62
CA LEU A 40 -7.55 -11.42 31.92
C LEU A 40 -6.27 -11.63 32.75
N VAL A 41 -5.20 -10.88 32.45
CA VAL A 41 -3.92 -11.00 33.18
C VAL A 41 -3.99 -10.42 34.59
N TYR A 42 -4.71 -9.30 34.79
CA TYR A 42 -4.78 -8.61 36.09
C TYR A 42 -5.94 -9.06 36.99
N ARG A 43 -6.99 -9.71 36.46
CA ARG A 43 -8.05 -10.29 37.30
C ARG A 43 -7.58 -11.61 37.92
N ASN A 44 -7.85 -11.79 39.21
CA ASN A 44 -7.83 -13.11 39.89
C ASN A 44 -9.09 -13.95 39.57
N TYR A 45 -9.85 -13.64 38.52
CA TYR A 45 -11.12 -14.31 38.24
C TYR A 45 -10.90 -15.52 37.33
N LYS A 46 -11.46 -16.68 37.74
CA LYS A 46 -11.68 -17.86 36.88
C LYS A 46 -12.77 -17.57 35.84
N VAL A 47 -12.55 -16.60 34.94
CA VAL A 47 -13.51 -16.36 33.85
C VAL A 47 -13.27 -17.42 32.77
N SER A 48 -14.32 -18.16 32.42
CA SER A 48 -14.26 -19.10 31.29
C SER A 48 -13.88 -18.33 30.02
N ILE A 49 -12.79 -18.76 29.37
CA ILE A 49 -12.28 -18.15 28.13
C ILE A 49 -13.37 -18.04 27.05
N ARG A 50 -14.37 -18.93 27.09
CA ARG A 50 -15.57 -18.90 26.24
C ARG A 50 -16.39 -17.62 26.42
N ASN A 51 -16.69 -17.20 27.65
CA ASN A 51 -17.56 -16.04 27.90
C ASN A 51 -16.86 -14.73 27.56
N VAL A 52 -15.55 -14.69 27.78
CA VAL A 52 -14.68 -13.56 27.43
C VAL A 52 -14.57 -13.40 25.92
N ALA A 53 -14.37 -14.52 25.20
CA ALA A 53 -14.39 -14.55 23.75
C ALA A 53 -15.75 -14.13 23.18
N ILE A 54 -16.86 -14.58 23.78
CA ILE A 54 -18.22 -14.18 23.38
C ILE A 54 -18.42 -12.68 23.56
N SER A 55 -18.10 -12.10 24.72
CA SER A 55 -18.31 -10.66 24.96
C SER A 55 -17.46 -9.78 24.04
N VAL A 56 -16.22 -10.18 23.75
CA VAL A 56 -15.38 -9.46 22.78
C VAL A 56 -15.86 -9.66 21.36
N PHE A 57 -16.28 -10.87 20.99
CA PHE A 57 -16.89 -11.11 19.69
C PHE A 57 -18.15 -10.25 19.50
N SER A 58 -19.03 -10.17 20.50
CA SER A 58 -20.24 -9.35 20.48
C SER A 58 -19.93 -7.85 20.38
N LEU A 59 -18.91 -7.35 21.10
CA LEU A 59 -18.50 -5.95 21.04
C LEU A 59 -17.80 -5.62 19.72
N CYS A 60 -16.93 -6.51 19.22
CA CYS A 60 -16.32 -6.40 17.90
C CYS A 60 -17.36 -6.45 16.79
N PHE A 61 -18.39 -7.30 16.92
CA PHE A 61 -19.52 -7.39 15.99
C PHE A 61 -20.38 -6.12 16.02
N LEU A 62 -20.67 -5.59 17.21
CA LEU A 62 -21.41 -4.33 17.38
C LEU A 62 -20.66 -3.17 16.71
N VAL A 63 -19.35 -3.06 16.92
CA VAL A 63 -18.57 -1.97 16.32
C VAL A 63 -18.31 -2.20 14.83
N TYR A 64 -18.11 -3.46 14.40
CA TYR A 64 -18.10 -3.81 12.98
C TYR A 64 -19.41 -3.40 12.30
N SER A 65 -20.55 -3.65 12.94
CA SER A 65 -21.87 -3.23 12.47
C SER A 65 -21.96 -1.70 12.38
N LEU A 66 -21.71 -0.98 13.48
CA LEU A 66 -21.81 0.48 13.53
C LEU A 66 -20.89 1.19 12.53
N VAL A 67 -19.69 0.65 12.28
CA VAL A 67 -18.69 1.31 11.43
C VAL A 67 -18.78 0.87 9.96
N SER A 68 -19.40 -0.29 9.67
CA SER A 68 -19.74 -0.69 8.29
C SER A 68 -20.70 0.30 7.62
N PHE A 69 -21.49 1.03 8.40
CA PHE A 69 -22.37 2.10 7.91
C PHE A 69 -21.64 3.43 7.58
N ILE A 70 -20.41 3.66 8.08
CA ILE A 70 -19.76 4.99 8.02
C ILE A 70 -18.86 5.18 6.78
N LYS A 71 -18.23 4.12 6.22
CA LYS A 71 -17.58 4.15 4.88
C LYS A 71 -17.61 2.76 4.23
N PRO A 72 -18.65 2.40 3.47
CA PRO A 72 -18.77 1.09 2.84
C PRO A 72 -17.77 0.88 1.69
N ASP A 73 -17.37 1.93 0.97
CA ASP A 73 -16.54 1.79 -0.23
C ASP A 73 -15.11 1.29 0.05
N SER A 74 -14.55 1.64 1.22
CA SER A 74 -13.20 1.18 1.61
C SER A 74 -13.16 -0.32 1.90
N SER A 75 -14.19 -0.87 2.54
CA SER A 75 -14.27 -2.32 2.80
C SER A 75 -14.63 -3.10 1.54
N LEU A 76 -15.50 -2.56 0.68
CA LEU A 76 -15.82 -3.16 -0.61
C LEU A 76 -14.61 -3.19 -1.55
N GLY A 77 -13.78 -2.14 -1.59
CA GLY A 77 -12.54 -2.13 -2.38
C GLY A 77 -11.58 -3.25 -1.97
N ARG A 78 -11.43 -3.50 -0.66
CA ARG A 78 -10.60 -4.62 -0.16
C ARG A 78 -11.16 -5.99 -0.54
N LYS A 79 -12.48 -6.16 -0.64
CA LYS A 79 -13.08 -7.42 -1.11
C LYS A 79 -12.63 -7.77 -2.53
N LEU A 80 -12.60 -6.79 -3.44
CA LEU A 80 -12.06 -6.99 -4.79
C LEU A 80 -10.58 -7.35 -4.73
N VAL A 81 -9.79 -6.64 -3.91
CA VAL A 81 -8.36 -6.95 -3.72
C VAL A 81 -8.17 -8.38 -3.24
N TYR A 82 -8.92 -8.83 -2.24
CA TYR A 82 -8.84 -10.22 -1.75
C TYR A 82 -9.27 -11.23 -2.81
N LYS A 83 -10.36 -10.97 -3.55
CA LYS A 83 -10.82 -11.85 -4.64
C LYS A 83 -9.73 -12.10 -5.67
N ILE A 84 -9.04 -11.05 -6.12
CA ILE A 84 -7.92 -11.16 -7.05
C ILE A 84 -6.69 -11.80 -6.38
N SER A 85 -6.41 -11.43 -5.12
CA SER A 85 -5.27 -11.98 -4.35
C SER A 85 -5.37 -13.50 -4.17
N PHE A 86 -6.58 -14.05 -3.98
CA PHE A 86 -6.79 -15.49 -3.90
C PHE A 86 -6.56 -16.21 -5.23
N GLN A 87 -6.78 -15.56 -6.37
CA GLN A 87 -6.39 -16.12 -7.67
C GLN A 87 -4.87 -16.27 -7.77
N ILE A 88 -4.14 -15.22 -7.39
CA ILE A 88 -2.66 -15.25 -7.35
C ILE A 88 -2.17 -16.35 -6.39
N LEU A 89 -2.78 -16.45 -5.20
CA LEU A 89 -2.44 -17.49 -4.24
C LEU A 89 -2.65 -18.88 -4.84
N ASN A 90 -3.78 -19.14 -5.49
CA ASN A 90 -4.07 -20.46 -6.09
C ASN A 90 -3.05 -20.82 -7.18
N ASP A 91 -2.65 -19.85 -8.00
CA ASP A 91 -1.72 -20.09 -9.11
C ASP A 91 -0.26 -20.21 -8.64
N HIS A 92 0.09 -19.62 -7.48
CA HIS A 92 1.47 -19.52 -6.99
C HIS A 92 1.68 -20.01 -5.54
N TYR A 93 0.80 -20.84 -4.98
CA TYR A 93 0.86 -21.21 -3.54
C TYR A 93 2.15 -21.94 -3.13
N ILE A 94 2.84 -22.62 -4.06
CA ILE A 94 4.04 -23.40 -3.77
C ILE A 94 5.24 -22.45 -3.59
N SER A 95 5.67 -21.76 -4.64
CA SER A 95 6.86 -20.91 -4.64
C SER A 95 6.61 -19.49 -4.16
N GLY A 96 5.34 -19.05 -4.15
CA GLY A 96 5.00 -17.64 -4.10
C GLY A 96 5.42 -16.90 -5.37
N ILE A 97 5.25 -15.58 -5.32
CA ILE A 97 5.60 -14.65 -6.41
C ILE A 97 6.90 -13.85 -6.17
N GLY A 98 7.57 -14.10 -5.05
CA GLY A 98 8.74 -13.36 -4.58
C GLY A 98 8.37 -12.10 -3.78
N PHE A 99 9.15 -11.81 -2.73
CA PHE A 99 8.91 -10.67 -1.85
C PHE A 99 9.04 -9.33 -2.55
N GLY A 100 8.08 -8.43 -2.30
CA GLY A 100 8.00 -7.10 -2.91
C GLY A 100 7.36 -7.05 -4.30
N ASN A 101 6.98 -8.20 -4.89
CA ASN A 101 6.40 -8.25 -6.23
C ASN A 101 4.87 -8.15 -6.27
N PHE A 102 4.18 -8.11 -5.11
CA PHE A 102 2.71 -8.17 -5.07
C PHE A 102 2.04 -7.12 -5.96
N GLY A 103 2.44 -5.84 -5.87
CA GLY A 103 1.83 -4.78 -6.69
C GLY A 103 1.98 -5.00 -8.20
N GLN A 104 3.12 -5.59 -8.62
CA GLN A 104 3.36 -5.90 -10.03
C GLN A 104 2.40 -7.00 -10.52
N VAL A 105 2.39 -8.13 -9.81
CA VAL A 105 1.62 -9.32 -10.18
C VAL A 105 0.12 -9.06 -10.04
N TYR A 106 -0.31 -8.42 -8.95
CA TYR A 106 -1.70 -8.04 -8.74
C TYR A 106 -2.24 -7.20 -9.89
N GLY A 107 -1.45 -6.24 -10.40
CA GLY A 107 -1.84 -5.41 -11.53
C GLY A 107 -2.10 -6.19 -12.82
N GLU A 108 -1.36 -7.28 -13.08
CA GLU A 108 -1.60 -8.15 -14.25
C GLU A 108 -2.84 -9.03 -14.06
N TYR A 109 -3.03 -9.60 -12.86
CA TYR A 109 -4.23 -10.38 -12.55
C TYR A 109 -5.50 -9.50 -12.60
N GLN A 110 -5.42 -8.25 -12.15
CA GLN A 110 -6.52 -7.30 -12.25
C GLN A 110 -6.89 -7.00 -13.72
N ILE A 111 -5.90 -6.82 -14.60
CA ILE A 111 -6.15 -6.65 -16.04
C ILE A 111 -6.92 -7.86 -16.59
N ASN A 112 -6.43 -9.07 -16.29
CA ASN A 112 -7.05 -10.31 -16.77
C ASN A 112 -8.46 -10.51 -16.20
N TYR A 113 -8.70 -10.12 -14.95
CA TYR A 113 -10.01 -10.17 -14.31
C TYR A 113 -11.04 -9.30 -15.07
N PHE A 114 -10.70 -8.04 -15.37
CA PHE A 114 -11.59 -7.15 -16.10
C PHE A 114 -11.72 -7.51 -17.59
N ALA A 115 -10.69 -8.13 -18.18
CA ALA A 115 -10.74 -8.60 -19.57
C ALA A 115 -11.76 -9.74 -19.78
N LYS A 116 -12.07 -10.53 -18.75
CA LYS A 116 -13.08 -11.62 -18.83
C LYS A 116 -14.52 -11.11 -18.95
N GLY A 117 -14.80 -9.88 -18.54
CA GLY A 117 -16.14 -9.27 -18.64
C GLY A 117 -17.12 -9.62 -17.50
N ASP A 118 -16.84 -10.63 -16.67
CA ASP A 118 -17.73 -11.10 -15.59
C ASP A 118 -17.67 -10.25 -14.30
N PHE A 119 -17.44 -8.95 -14.41
CA PHE A 119 -17.31 -8.05 -13.28
C PHE A 119 -18.57 -7.23 -13.03
N THR A 120 -18.79 -6.83 -11.78
CA THR A 120 -19.87 -5.89 -11.45
C THR A 120 -19.44 -4.45 -11.67
N ILE A 121 -20.40 -3.55 -11.95
CA ILE A 121 -20.13 -2.10 -12.04
C ILE A 121 -19.46 -1.58 -10.76
N LYS A 122 -19.84 -2.09 -9.59
CA LYS A 122 -19.21 -1.72 -8.32
C LYS A 122 -17.72 -2.10 -8.28
N GLU A 123 -17.36 -3.31 -8.71
CA GLU A 123 -15.95 -3.74 -8.80
C GLU A 123 -15.16 -2.88 -9.78
N LEU A 124 -15.73 -2.55 -10.94
CA LEU A 124 -15.13 -1.63 -11.92
C LEU A 124 -14.81 -0.28 -11.26
N LEU A 125 -15.77 0.32 -10.56
CA LEU A 125 -15.59 1.60 -9.87
C LEU A 125 -14.57 1.52 -8.72
N LEU A 126 -14.39 0.36 -8.11
CA LEU A 126 -13.46 0.16 -7.00
C LEU A 126 -12.02 -0.17 -7.43
N ALA A 127 -11.81 -0.60 -8.69
CA ALA A 127 -10.49 -0.91 -9.23
C ALA A 127 -9.52 0.29 -9.13
N ASP A 128 -8.27 0.01 -8.74
CA ASP A 128 -7.21 1.03 -8.64
C ASP A 128 -5.82 0.41 -8.78
N ASN A 129 -4.77 1.25 -8.76
CA ASN A 129 -3.37 0.85 -8.76
C ASN A 129 -2.93 0.28 -7.40
N THR A 130 -3.52 -0.85 -7.02
CA THR A 130 -3.27 -1.49 -5.73
C THR A 130 -1.85 -2.05 -5.67
N LYS A 131 -1.09 -1.65 -4.64
CA LYS A 131 0.28 -2.12 -4.37
C LYS A 131 0.39 -3.14 -3.24
N HIS A 132 -0.68 -3.28 -2.44
CA HIS A 132 -0.68 -4.11 -1.23
C HIS A 132 -1.97 -4.90 -1.13
N ALA A 133 -1.92 -6.07 -0.49
CA ALA A 133 -3.11 -6.89 -0.29
C ALA A 133 -4.07 -6.31 0.76
N PHE A 134 -3.66 -5.27 1.51
CA PHE A 134 -4.37 -4.77 2.71
C PHE A 134 -4.60 -5.85 3.78
N ASN A 135 -3.68 -6.82 3.83
CA ASN A 135 -3.52 -7.83 4.86
C ASN A 135 -2.06 -8.29 4.77
N ASP A 136 -1.23 -7.90 5.74
CA ASP A 136 0.20 -8.18 5.72
C ASP A 136 0.49 -9.69 5.70
N TYR A 137 -0.33 -10.49 6.38
CA TYR A 137 -0.18 -11.94 6.42
C TYR A 137 -0.51 -12.60 5.09
N LEU A 138 -1.62 -12.20 4.47
CA LEU A 138 -2.01 -12.70 3.15
C LEU A 138 -0.96 -12.32 2.11
N GLN A 139 -0.47 -11.08 2.13
CA GLN A 139 0.58 -10.65 1.21
C GLN A 139 1.86 -11.45 1.42
N PHE A 140 2.29 -11.65 2.68
CA PHE A 140 3.47 -12.44 3.01
C PHE A 140 3.37 -13.89 2.51
N ILE A 141 2.19 -14.50 2.64
CA ILE A 141 1.92 -15.85 2.12
C ILE A 141 1.92 -15.88 0.60
N ILE A 142 1.30 -14.91 -0.08
CA ILE A 142 1.29 -14.82 -1.55
C ILE A 142 2.71 -14.65 -2.09
N GLU A 143 3.51 -13.80 -1.45
CA GLU A 143 4.88 -13.53 -1.89
C GLU A 143 5.84 -14.70 -1.59
N GLY A 144 5.68 -15.37 -0.44
CA GLY A 144 6.57 -16.45 0.00
C GLY A 144 6.08 -17.89 -0.24
N GLY A 145 4.85 -18.07 -0.72
CA GLY A 145 4.23 -19.38 -0.92
C GLY A 145 4.13 -20.23 0.35
N ILE A 146 4.29 -21.55 0.20
CA ILE A 146 4.22 -22.51 1.31
C ILE A 146 5.30 -22.25 2.35
N LEU A 147 6.51 -21.85 1.91
CA LEU A 147 7.62 -21.52 2.79
C LEU A 147 7.32 -20.27 3.62
N GLY A 148 6.73 -19.24 2.99
CA GLY A 148 6.23 -18.06 3.69
C GLY A 148 5.16 -18.42 4.73
N CYS A 149 4.20 -19.27 4.38
CA CYS A 149 3.18 -19.74 5.31
C CYS A 149 3.79 -20.47 6.54
N LEU A 150 4.68 -21.42 6.31
CA LEU A 150 5.36 -22.17 7.38
C LEU A 150 6.22 -21.25 8.26
N ALA A 151 6.95 -20.33 7.65
CA ALA A 151 7.76 -19.35 8.38
C ALA A 151 6.89 -18.45 9.27
N LEU A 152 5.74 -18.00 8.78
CA LEU A 152 4.81 -17.18 9.54
C LEU A 152 4.22 -17.96 10.73
N ILE A 153 3.81 -19.21 10.53
CA ILE A 153 3.30 -20.08 11.60
C ILE A 153 4.37 -20.29 12.68
N LEU A 154 5.59 -20.62 12.26
CA LEU A 154 6.72 -20.83 13.18
C LEU A 154 7.04 -19.55 13.97
N PHE A 155 7.05 -18.39 13.30
CA PHE A 155 7.30 -17.10 13.92
C PHE A 155 6.24 -16.76 14.98
N VAL A 156 4.96 -16.94 14.66
CA VAL A 156 3.85 -16.74 15.61
C VAL A 156 3.94 -17.72 16.78
N ALA A 157 4.23 -18.99 16.52
CA ALA A 157 4.39 -20.01 17.56
C ALA A 157 5.53 -19.67 18.52
N LEU A 158 6.67 -19.21 17.99
CA LEU A 158 7.81 -18.75 18.77
C LEU A 158 7.44 -17.54 19.65
N ILE A 159 6.78 -16.52 19.09
CA ILE A 159 6.33 -15.35 19.87
C ILE A 159 5.45 -15.79 21.04
N ILE A 160 4.46 -16.66 20.78
CA ILE A 160 3.56 -17.17 21.82
C ILE A 160 4.35 -17.96 22.88
N TYR A 161 5.32 -18.77 22.47
CA TYR A 161 6.17 -19.52 23.39
C TYR A 161 6.99 -18.59 24.30
N VAL A 162 7.63 -17.57 23.76
CA VAL A 162 8.42 -16.59 24.52
C VAL A 162 7.51 -15.79 25.47
N ILE A 163 6.33 -15.37 25.02
CA ILE A 163 5.34 -14.68 25.87
C ILE A 163 4.93 -15.56 27.05
N LYS A 164 4.68 -16.87 26.83
CA LYS A 164 4.34 -17.80 27.91
C LYS A 164 5.44 -17.88 28.96
N ILE A 165 6.71 -17.92 28.56
CA ILE A 165 7.84 -17.93 29.50
C ILE A 165 7.91 -16.62 30.28
N ALA A 166 7.83 -15.48 29.59
CA ALA A 166 7.89 -14.16 30.22
C ALA A 166 6.76 -13.96 31.24
N LEU A 167 5.52 -14.32 30.90
CA LEU A 167 4.36 -14.21 31.79
C LEU A 167 4.43 -15.19 32.97
N ARG A 168 5.06 -16.36 32.83
CA ARG A 168 5.27 -17.27 33.98
C ARG A 168 6.23 -16.67 35.01
N LYS A 169 7.28 -15.98 34.57
CA LYS A 169 8.27 -15.35 35.46
C LYS A 169 7.76 -14.03 36.04
N TYR A 170 7.06 -13.22 35.25
CA TYR A 170 6.67 -11.85 35.61
C TYR A 170 5.21 -11.52 35.25
N PRO A 171 4.22 -12.28 35.78
CA PRO A 171 2.82 -12.25 35.30
C PRO A 171 2.11 -10.90 35.40
N LYS A 172 2.55 -10.01 36.29
CA LYS A 172 1.91 -8.70 36.54
C LYS A 172 2.87 -7.52 36.36
N SER A 173 3.95 -7.72 35.60
CA SER A 173 4.84 -6.63 35.21
C SER A 173 4.12 -5.68 34.25
N ILE A 174 3.97 -4.42 34.64
CA ILE A 174 3.28 -3.39 33.85
C ILE A 174 3.90 -3.30 32.45
N LEU A 175 5.22 -3.20 32.36
CA LEU A 175 5.93 -3.05 31.10
C LEU A 175 5.75 -4.27 30.19
N LEU A 176 5.88 -5.49 30.72
CA LEU A 176 5.67 -6.72 29.95
C LEU A 176 4.24 -6.81 29.40
N VAL A 177 3.25 -6.54 30.25
CA VAL A 177 1.84 -6.62 29.84
C VAL A 177 1.53 -5.56 28.79
N LEU A 178 2.03 -4.33 28.95
CA LEU A 178 1.92 -3.29 27.93
C LEU A 178 2.62 -3.67 26.62
N SER A 179 3.77 -4.34 26.68
CA SER A 179 4.47 -4.75 25.47
C SER A 179 3.69 -5.81 24.68
N ILE A 180 3.12 -6.79 25.38
CA ILE A 180 2.29 -7.84 24.76
C ILE A 180 0.98 -7.23 24.23
N ALA A 181 0.33 -6.37 25.03
CA ALA A 181 -0.87 -5.65 24.66
C ALA A 181 -0.69 -4.87 23.35
N GLN A 182 0.38 -4.08 23.23
CA GLN A 182 0.65 -3.32 22.01
C GLN A 182 1.02 -4.22 20.83
N LEU A 183 1.70 -5.35 21.06
CA LEU A 183 1.99 -6.33 20.01
C LEU A 183 0.70 -6.97 19.46
N ILE A 184 -0.27 -7.27 20.33
CA ILE A 184 -1.61 -7.75 19.92
C ILE A 184 -2.31 -6.70 19.05
N VAL A 185 -2.26 -5.42 19.44
CA VAL A 185 -2.87 -4.33 18.65
C VAL A 185 -2.30 -4.30 17.24
N ILE A 186 -0.96 -4.33 17.10
CA ILE A 186 -0.28 -4.31 15.79
C ILE A 186 -0.63 -5.56 14.98
N ALA A 187 -0.60 -6.74 15.60
CA ALA A 187 -0.91 -8.00 14.93
C ALA A 187 -2.35 -8.04 14.41
N VAL A 188 -3.33 -7.58 15.19
CA VAL A 188 -4.72 -7.48 14.76
C VAL A 188 -4.87 -6.45 13.64
N ALA A 189 -4.19 -5.29 13.75
CA ALA A 189 -4.25 -4.26 12.72
C ALA A 189 -3.71 -4.76 11.37
N ALA A 190 -2.65 -5.59 11.39
CA ALA A 190 -2.01 -6.20 10.22
C ALA A 190 -2.93 -7.16 9.43
N ILE A 191 -3.99 -7.69 10.04
CA ILE A 191 -5.01 -8.52 9.34
C ILE A 191 -5.78 -7.69 8.32
N PHE A 192 -6.01 -6.40 8.60
CA PHE A 192 -6.91 -5.54 7.84
C PHE A 192 -6.19 -4.40 7.12
N MET A 193 -4.87 -4.24 7.32
CA MET A 193 -4.06 -3.14 6.81
C MET A 193 -2.65 -3.63 6.47
N HIS A 194 -1.89 -2.81 5.74
CA HIS A 194 -0.46 -3.01 5.47
C HIS A 194 0.38 -2.22 6.50
N VAL A 195 0.31 -2.58 7.78
CA VAL A 195 0.96 -1.79 8.85
C VAL A 195 2.47 -1.93 8.81
N PHE A 196 2.99 -3.09 8.41
CA PHE A 196 4.42 -3.35 8.37
C PHE A 196 5.15 -2.65 7.22
N GLU A 197 4.44 -1.99 6.28
CA GLU A 197 5.08 -1.10 5.30
C GLU A 197 5.71 0.13 5.97
N LYS A 198 5.19 0.54 7.14
CA LYS A 198 5.66 1.74 7.83
C LYS A 198 6.90 1.43 8.70
N PRO A 199 8.06 2.06 8.44
CA PRO A 199 9.29 1.77 9.18
C PRO A 199 9.16 1.94 10.69
N TRP A 200 8.37 2.92 11.15
CA TRP A 200 8.14 3.16 12.56
C TRP A 200 7.33 2.04 13.24
N ILE A 201 6.40 1.38 12.54
CA ILE A 201 5.66 0.21 13.07
C ILE A 201 6.60 -1.00 13.17
N GLN A 202 7.46 -1.20 12.17
CA GLN A 202 8.50 -2.24 12.23
C GLN A 202 9.39 -2.02 13.46
N LEU A 203 9.86 -0.78 13.66
CA LEU A 203 10.71 -0.42 14.78
C LEU A 203 10.03 -0.69 16.13
N ILE A 204 8.80 -0.19 16.32
CA ILE A 204 8.03 -0.43 17.54
C ILE A 204 7.89 -1.94 17.77
N THR A 205 7.50 -2.70 16.75
CA THR A 205 7.31 -4.14 16.85
C THR A 205 8.56 -4.85 17.35
N VAL A 206 9.73 -4.53 16.79
CA VAL A 206 10.98 -5.17 17.22
C VAL A 206 11.36 -4.75 18.64
N ILE A 207 11.20 -3.49 19.01
CA ILE A 207 11.42 -3.03 20.41
C ILE A 207 10.53 -3.81 21.38
N LEU A 208 9.24 -3.99 21.05
CA LEU A 208 8.30 -4.76 21.87
C LEU A 208 8.75 -6.22 22.02
N LEU A 209 9.18 -6.86 20.93
CA LEU A 209 9.71 -8.23 20.96
C LEU A 209 10.97 -8.33 21.82
N ILE A 210 11.89 -7.36 21.71
CA ILE A 210 13.10 -7.29 22.54
C ILE A 210 12.73 -7.20 24.03
N PHE A 211 11.77 -6.35 24.41
CA PHE A 211 11.29 -6.28 25.80
C PHE A 211 10.70 -7.61 26.28
N ILE A 212 9.90 -8.29 25.47
CA ILE A 212 9.33 -9.60 25.80
C ILE A 212 10.44 -10.65 26.00
N ILE A 213 11.44 -10.68 25.11
CA ILE A 213 12.61 -11.56 25.19
C ILE A 213 13.42 -11.28 26.46
N LYS A 214 13.57 -10.00 26.85
CA LYS A 214 14.23 -9.63 28.11
C LYS A 214 13.57 -10.30 29.30
N TYR A 215 12.26 -10.17 29.45
CA TYR A 215 11.52 -10.80 30.54
C TYR A 215 11.51 -12.33 30.47
N ALA A 216 11.63 -12.92 29.28
CA ALA A 216 11.71 -14.37 29.13
C ALA A 216 13.09 -14.95 29.52
N TYR A 217 14.19 -14.32 29.07
CA TYR A 217 15.53 -14.95 29.07
C TYR A 217 16.66 -14.12 29.65
N LEU A 218 16.54 -12.79 29.74
CA LEU A 218 17.65 -11.95 30.18
C LEU A 218 17.56 -11.68 31.68
N ASN A 219 18.58 -12.14 32.40
CA ASN A 219 18.80 -11.78 33.80
C ASN A 219 19.45 -10.38 33.89
N GLU A 220 19.36 -9.74 35.06
CA GLU A 220 19.88 -8.38 35.28
C GLU A 220 21.36 -8.21 34.89
N LYS A 221 22.18 -9.26 35.04
CA LYS A 221 23.61 -9.25 34.65
C LYS A 221 23.85 -9.14 33.14
N LYS A 222 22.85 -9.37 32.27
CA LYS A 222 22.97 -9.29 30.79
C LYS A 222 22.29 -8.05 30.20
N GLN A 223 22.05 -7.02 31.01
CA GLN A 223 21.31 -5.83 30.59
C GLN A 223 22.08 -4.95 29.58
N SER A 224 23.41 -4.96 29.57
CA SER A 224 24.22 -4.27 28.56
C SER A 224 23.99 -4.84 27.16
N PHE A 225 23.95 -6.17 27.03
CA PHE A 225 23.64 -6.87 25.78
C PHE A 225 22.24 -6.50 25.23
N PHE A 226 21.26 -6.31 26.13
CA PHE A 226 19.91 -5.86 25.75
C PHE A 226 19.91 -4.47 25.10
N TYR A 227 20.62 -3.50 25.68
CA TYR A 227 20.70 -2.16 25.11
C TYR A 227 21.44 -2.13 23.78
N VAL A 228 22.52 -2.93 23.64
CA VAL A 228 23.22 -3.09 22.36
C VAL A 228 22.27 -3.63 21.29
N LEU A 229 21.48 -4.66 21.59
CA LEU A 229 20.51 -5.22 20.64
C LEU A 229 19.48 -4.18 20.18
N ILE A 230 18.94 -3.37 21.09
CA ILE A 230 18.00 -2.30 20.75
C ILE A 230 18.65 -1.26 19.84
N VAL A 231 19.82 -0.74 20.23
CA VAL A 231 20.53 0.32 19.48
C VAL A 231 20.94 -0.19 18.09
N SER A 232 21.50 -1.40 18.00
CA SER A 232 21.84 -2.02 16.72
C SER A 232 20.61 -2.19 15.85
N THR A 233 19.47 -2.61 16.40
CA THR A 233 18.25 -2.79 15.62
C THR A 233 17.69 -1.48 15.10
N ILE A 234 17.65 -0.43 15.94
CA ILE A 234 17.28 0.92 15.51
C ILE A 234 18.20 1.35 14.35
N PHE A 235 19.51 1.19 14.51
CA PHE A 235 20.48 1.56 13.49
C PHE A 235 20.24 0.81 12.17
N PHE A 236 20.07 -0.51 12.18
CA PHE A 236 19.86 -1.29 10.96
C PHE A 236 18.53 -0.96 10.26
N ILE A 237 17.43 -0.80 11.00
CA ILE A 237 16.13 -0.43 10.40
C ILE A 237 16.21 0.97 9.80
N CYS A 238 16.78 1.93 10.54
CA CYS A 238 16.96 3.30 10.04
C CYS A 238 17.90 3.34 8.83
N TYR A 239 18.99 2.58 8.85
CA TYR A 239 19.92 2.49 7.73
C TYR A 239 19.29 1.84 6.50
N TYR A 240 18.50 0.78 6.67
CA TYR A 240 17.81 0.12 5.57
C TYR A 240 16.81 1.05 4.87
N HIS A 241 15.99 1.78 5.62
CA HIS A 241 14.95 2.65 5.05
C HIS A 241 15.46 4.03 4.62
N TYR A 242 16.39 4.62 5.38
CA TYR A 242 16.80 6.01 5.22
C TYR A 242 18.29 6.18 4.92
N GLY A 243 19.11 5.12 4.98
CA GLY A 243 20.55 5.21 4.79
C GLY A 243 20.93 5.78 3.42
N PHE A 244 20.28 5.32 2.35
CA PHE A 244 20.53 5.87 1.00
C PHE A 244 20.20 7.37 0.91
N TYR A 245 19.07 7.79 1.49
CA TYR A 245 18.67 9.19 1.53
C TYR A 245 19.65 10.03 2.34
N VAL A 246 19.99 9.61 3.57
CA VAL A 246 20.92 10.32 4.46
C VAL A 246 22.30 10.44 3.83
N MET A 247 22.82 9.36 3.22
CA MET A 247 24.12 9.38 2.54
C MET A 247 24.15 10.31 1.32
N ASN A 248 22.99 10.59 0.71
CA ASN A 248 22.86 11.42 -0.49
C ASN A 248 22.00 12.68 -0.26
N TYR A 249 21.87 13.16 0.98
CA TYR A 249 20.90 14.20 1.32
C TYR A 249 21.06 15.48 0.49
N LYS A 250 22.30 15.94 0.25
CA LYS A 250 22.59 17.12 -0.58
C LYS A 250 22.13 16.95 -2.03
N LYS A 251 22.14 15.71 -2.55
CA LYS A 251 21.65 15.42 -3.90
C LYS A 251 20.13 15.42 -3.95
N PHE A 252 19.46 14.95 -2.90
CA PHE A 252 18.01 15.05 -2.77
C PHE A 252 17.55 16.51 -2.58
N GLU A 253 18.31 17.33 -1.86
CA GLU A 253 18.06 18.77 -1.76
C GLU A 253 18.14 19.46 -3.15
N LYS A 254 19.21 19.19 -3.90
CA LYS A 254 19.34 19.66 -5.30
C LYS A 254 18.25 19.12 -6.22
N PHE A 255 17.78 17.90 -5.99
CA PHE A 255 16.67 17.33 -6.75
C PHE A 255 15.38 18.13 -6.50
N GLU A 256 15.08 18.49 -5.25
CA GLU A 256 13.93 19.33 -4.94
C GLU A 256 14.09 20.75 -5.49
N GLU A 257 15.29 21.33 -5.45
CA GLU A 257 15.60 22.61 -6.12
C GLU A 257 15.32 22.54 -7.62
N ALA A 258 15.79 21.50 -8.30
CA ALA A 258 15.55 21.28 -9.73
C ALA A 258 14.05 21.16 -10.04
N LYS A 259 13.27 20.48 -9.20
CA LYS A 259 11.81 20.40 -9.35
C LYS A 259 11.16 21.78 -9.24
N GLN A 260 11.58 22.61 -8.28
CA GLN A 260 11.05 23.98 -8.14
C GLN A 260 11.38 24.84 -9.36
N LEU A 261 12.61 24.75 -9.87
CA LEU A 261 13.00 25.44 -11.11
C LEU A 261 12.14 25.02 -12.29
N GLY A 262 11.88 23.71 -12.45
CA GLY A 262 10.99 23.18 -13.49
C GLY A 262 9.56 23.72 -13.36
N LEU A 263 9.01 23.77 -12.14
CA LEU A 263 7.68 24.34 -11.87
C LEU A 263 7.60 25.84 -12.18
N MET A 264 8.70 26.58 -12.01
CA MET A 264 8.81 28.00 -12.37
C MET A 264 9.05 28.22 -13.88
N GLY A 265 9.23 27.15 -14.66
CA GLY A 265 9.46 27.21 -16.11
C GLY A 265 10.93 27.25 -16.53
N PHE A 266 11.87 27.25 -15.59
CA PHE A 266 13.32 27.17 -15.84
C PHE A 266 13.75 25.73 -16.19
N ASN A 267 13.17 25.19 -17.27
CA ASN A 267 13.31 23.78 -17.65
C ASN A 267 14.74 23.38 -18.02
N THR A 268 15.51 24.27 -18.63
CA THR A 268 16.92 24.01 -19.02
C THR A 268 17.82 23.87 -17.80
N ASP A 269 17.66 24.74 -16.81
CA ASP A 269 18.45 24.71 -15.57
C ASP A 269 18.09 23.49 -14.74
N SER A 270 16.78 23.21 -14.61
CA SER A 270 16.26 22.01 -14.00
C SER A 270 16.84 20.75 -14.64
N PHE A 271 16.82 20.68 -15.98
CA PHE A 271 17.33 19.53 -16.73
C PHE A 271 18.82 19.30 -16.50
N SER A 272 19.63 20.35 -16.52
CA SER A 272 21.08 20.28 -16.26
C SER A 272 21.38 19.70 -14.86
N ILE A 273 20.63 20.15 -13.84
CA ILE A 273 20.77 19.62 -12.49
C ILE A 273 20.38 18.15 -12.46
N LEU A 274 19.22 17.76 -13.01
CA LEU A 274 18.78 16.36 -13.00
C LEU A 274 19.74 15.44 -13.76
N GLU A 275 20.29 15.88 -14.89
CA GLU A 275 21.28 15.12 -15.66
C GLU A 275 22.53 14.82 -14.81
N SER A 276 23.01 15.81 -14.05
CA SER A 276 24.14 15.62 -13.12
C SER A 276 23.83 14.64 -11.97
N LEU A 277 22.56 14.54 -11.55
CA LEU A 277 22.12 13.67 -10.46
C LEU A 277 21.82 12.23 -10.91
N TYR A 278 21.59 12.03 -12.21
CA TYR A 278 21.18 10.74 -12.79
C TYR A 278 22.05 9.55 -12.35
N PRO A 279 23.40 9.60 -12.38
CA PRO A 279 24.23 8.47 -11.99
C PRO A 279 23.98 7.97 -10.57
N THR A 280 23.56 8.87 -9.67
CA THR A 280 23.27 8.54 -8.27
C THR A 280 21.80 8.17 -8.05
N LEU A 281 20.88 8.94 -8.62
CA LEU A 281 19.45 8.84 -8.32
C LEU A 281 18.66 7.97 -9.31
N LYS A 282 19.33 7.32 -10.27
CA LYS A 282 18.72 6.43 -11.29
C LYS A 282 17.82 5.31 -10.76
N ASP A 283 17.87 5.01 -9.46
CA ASP A 283 17.03 3.98 -8.85
C ASP A 283 15.76 4.51 -8.20
N ASP A 284 15.68 5.82 -7.97
CA ASP A 284 14.51 6.49 -7.40
C ASP A 284 13.44 6.77 -8.46
N VAL A 285 12.22 6.27 -8.22
CA VAL A 285 11.12 6.37 -9.19
C VAL A 285 10.64 7.81 -9.35
N GLY A 286 10.66 8.61 -8.29
CA GLY A 286 10.26 10.02 -8.34
C GLY A 286 11.21 10.83 -9.22
N PHE A 287 12.51 10.68 -8.98
CA PHE A 287 13.57 11.26 -9.78
C PHE A 287 13.49 10.85 -11.25
N LEU A 288 13.39 9.54 -11.54
CA LEU A 288 13.29 9.06 -12.93
C LEU A 288 12.06 9.63 -13.65
N THR A 289 10.95 9.81 -12.95
CA THR A 289 9.71 10.35 -13.54
C THR A 289 9.90 11.80 -13.95
N GLU A 290 10.49 12.62 -13.08
CA GLU A 290 10.78 14.02 -13.38
C GLU A 290 11.80 14.15 -14.50
N TYR A 291 12.88 13.37 -14.43
CA TYR A 291 13.91 13.37 -15.45
C TYR A 291 13.37 12.97 -16.84
N ALA A 292 12.52 11.94 -16.92
CA ALA A 292 11.87 11.54 -18.17
C ALA A 292 10.94 12.62 -18.73
N SER A 293 10.25 13.36 -17.86
CA SER A 293 9.39 14.49 -18.24
C SER A 293 10.22 15.59 -18.90
N LEU A 294 11.32 16.01 -18.27
CA LEU A 294 12.20 17.04 -18.83
C LEU A 294 12.90 16.56 -20.11
N LEU A 295 13.33 15.29 -20.20
CA LEU A 295 13.85 14.72 -21.45
C LEU A 295 12.83 14.84 -22.60
N THR A 296 11.55 14.60 -22.31
CA THR A 296 10.47 14.73 -23.29
C THR A 296 10.30 16.20 -23.73
N LEU A 297 10.34 17.14 -22.78
CA LEU A 297 10.23 18.57 -23.06
C LEU A 297 11.39 19.10 -23.91
N HIS A 298 12.59 18.54 -23.74
CA HIS A 298 13.79 18.90 -24.53
C HIS A 298 13.88 18.14 -25.87
N GLY A 299 12.83 17.40 -26.28
CA GLY A 299 12.83 16.66 -27.54
C GLY A 299 13.69 15.39 -27.55
N LYS A 300 14.30 15.01 -26.41
CA LYS A 300 15.12 13.79 -26.26
C LYS A 300 14.23 12.55 -26.08
N HIS A 301 13.32 12.31 -27.03
CA HIS A 301 12.26 11.31 -26.90
C HIS A 301 12.76 9.87 -26.72
N SER A 302 13.82 9.47 -27.45
CA SER A 302 14.42 8.13 -27.34
C SER A 302 15.04 7.85 -25.97
N GLU A 303 15.59 8.87 -25.31
CA GLU A 303 16.12 8.74 -23.95
C GLU A 303 14.98 8.70 -22.93
N ALA A 304 14.00 9.60 -23.07
CA ALA A 304 12.80 9.61 -22.22
C ALA A 304 12.09 8.26 -22.23
N GLU A 305 11.95 7.61 -23.40
CA GLU A 305 11.36 6.27 -23.54
C GLU A 305 12.10 5.24 -22.67
N LYS A 306 13.45 5.21 -22.72
CA LYS A 306 14.25 4.28 -21.92
C LYS A 306 14.01 4.50 -20.42
N ILE A 307 13.94 5.76 -19.99
CA ILE A 307 13.68 6.11 -18.60
C ILE A 307 12.25 5.71 -18.19
N TYR A 308 11.23 6.00 -19.00
CA TYR A 308 9.87 5.57 -18.71
C TYR A 308 9.73 4.05 -18.66
N LEU A 309 10.46 3.31 -19.48
CA LEU A 309 10.54 1.84 -19.41
C LEU A 309 11.13 1.37 -18.08
N MET A 310 12.13 2.05 -17.53
CA MET A 310 12.66 1.76 -16.18
C MET A 310 11.62 2.08 -15.10
N VAL A 311 10.91 3.20 -15.24
CA VAL A 311 9.85 3.62 -14.29
C VAL A 311 8.73 2.59 -14.23
N VAL A 312 8.17 2.15 -15.36
CA VAL A 312 7.05 1.18 -15.37
C VAL A 312 7.44 -0.21 -14.84
N ARG A 313 8.74 -0.58 -14.90
CA ARG A 313 9.28 -1.81 -14.30
C ARG A 313 9.34 -1.71 -12.77
N LYS A 314 9.68 -0.55 -12.23
CA LYS A 314 9.76 -0.31 -10.77
C LYS A 314 8.39 0.03 -10.15
N ASN A 315 7.55 0.73 -10.88
CA ASN A 315 6.23 1.16 -10.43
C ASN A 315 5.23 1.09 -11.59
N ASN A 316 4.31 0.15 -11.47
CA ASN A 316 3.43 -0.26 -12.55
C ASN A 316 2.08 0.52 -12.51
N SER A 317 2.03 1.69 -11.88
CA SER A 317 0.81 2.52 -11.87
C SER A 317 0.39 2.92 -13.30
N ASN A 318 -0.92 3.02 -13.53
CA ASN A 318 -1.49 3.37 -14.83
C ASN A 318 -0.95 4.69 -15.40
N ILE A 319 -0.63 5.66 -14.53
CA ILE A 319 -0.08 6.96 -14.93
C ILE A 319 1.27 6.83 -15.65
N PHE A 320 2.11 5.89 -15.25
CA PHE A 320 3.41 5.70 -15.89
C PHE A 320 3.27 5.05 -17.26
N TYR A 321 2.30 4.15 -17.46
CA TYR A 321 1.95 3.66 -18.80
C TYR A 321 1.35 4.75 -19.67
N LEU A 322 0.57 5.68 -19.10
CA LEU A 322 0.06 6.84 -19.84
C LEU A 322 1.20 7.73 -20.33
N ASN A 323 2.17 8.02 -19.47
CA ASN A 323 3.34 8.83 -19.83
C ASN A 323 4.22 8.11 -20.87
N LEU A 324 4.42 6.80 -20.72
CA LEU A 324 5.11 5.97 -21.71
C LEU A 324 4.40 6.00 -23.08
N ALA A 325 3.06 5.93 -23.10
CA ALA A 325 2.28 6.01 -24.33
C ALA A 325 2.46 7.37 -25.04
N LYS A 326 2.46 8.47 -24.27
CA LYS A 326 2.74 9.82 -24.79
C LYS A 326 4.16 9.91 -25.36
N SER A 327 5.15 9.31 -24.70
CA SER A 327 6.53 9.24 -25.18
C SER A 327 6.66 8.44 -26.49
N TYR A 328 5.98 7.29 -26.60
CA TYR A 328 5.92 6.51 -27.84
C TYR A 328 5.27 7.28 -28.98
N LEU A 329 4.21 8.05 -28.69
CA LEU A 329 3.53 8.89 -29.67
C LEU A 329 4.47 9.96 -30.24
N GLN A 330 5.24 10.65 -29.39
CA GLN A 330 6.24 11.62 -29.83
C GLN A 330 7.33 10.98 -30.71
N SER A 331 7.70 9.73 -30.40
CA SER A 331 8.65 8.94 -31.19
C SER A 331 8.03 8.28 -32.42
N ARG A 332 6.77 8.60 -32.77
CA ARG A 332 6.00 8.01 -33.89
C ARG A 332 5.85 6.49 -33.85
N LYS A 333 6.05 5.86 -32.67
CA LYS A 333 5.85 4.42 -32.46
C LYS A 333 4.38 4.15 -32.13
N TYR A 334 3.51 4.33 -33.14
CA TYR A 334 2.05 4.31 -32.93
C TYR A 334 1.52 3.00 -32.35
N ARG A 335 2.08 1.86 -32.76
CA ARG A 335 1.67 0.54 -32.25
C ARG A 335 1.97 0.41 -30.75
N ASP A 336 3.16 0.82 -30.33
CA ASP A 336 3.59 0.74 -28.92
C ASP A 336 2.83 1.75 -28.06
N ALA A 337 2.55 2.94 -28.60
CA ALA A 337 1.71 3.96 -27.96
C ALA A 337 0.30 3.41 -27.68
N GLU A 338 -0.34 2.80 -28.68
CA GLU A 338 -1.67 2.20 -28.52
C GLU A 338 -1.67 1.12 -27.42
N GLN A 339 -0.67 0.23 -27.42
CA GLN A 339 -0.55 -0.80 -26.39
C GLN A 339 -0.34 -0.24 -24.99
N ALA A 340 0.49 0.80 -24.84
CA ALA A 340 0.74 1.45 -23.56
C ALA A 340 -0.51 2.18 -23.04
N TYR A 341 -1.27 2.86 -23.91
CA TYR A 341 -2.57 3.44 -23.54
C TYR A 341 -3.56 2.38 -23.07
N LEU A 342 -3.72 1.29 -23.82
CA LEU A 342 -4.60 0.19 -23.45
C LEU A 342 -4.18 -0.43 -22.12
N LYS A 343 -2.87 -0.61 -21.88
CA LYS A 343 -2.36 -1.12 -20.61
C LYS A 343 -2.64 -0.16 -19.44
N SER A 344 -2.53 1.15 -19.66
CA SER A 344 -2.94 2.17 -18.67
C SER A 344 -4.43 2.06 -18.33
N ILE A 345 -5.30 1.95 -19.34
CA ILE A 345 -6.75 1.81 -19.15
C ILE A 345 -7.05 0.52 -18.38
N ASN A 346 -6.48 -0.62 -18.80
CA ASN A 346 -6.80 -1.91 -18.19
C ASN A 346 -6.28 -2.04 -16.75
N ARG A 347 -5.19 -1.33 -16.38
CA ARG A 347 -4.72 -1.24 -14.99
C ARG A 347 -5.71 -0.50 -14.08
N ALA A 348 -6.32 0.57 -14.60
CA ALA A 348 -7.25 1.41 -13.85
C ALA A 348 -8.51 1.68 -14.70
N PRO A 349 -9.40 0.69 -14.86
CA PRO A 349 -10.46 0.70 -15.89
C PRO A 349 -11.56 1.74 -15.67
N ASN A 350 -11.64 2.31 -14.46
CA ASN A 350 -12.56 3.40 -14.09
C ASN A 350 -12.03 4.81 -14.39
N ARG A 351 -10.81 4.97 -14.93
CA ARG A 351 -10.21 6.30 -15.15
C ARG A 351 -10.61 6.86 -16.52
N PHE A 352 -11.15 8.08 -16.50
CA PHE A 352 -11.54 8.80 -17.72
C PHE A 352 -10.35 9.33 -18.52
N VAL A 353 -9.33 9.89 -17.85
CA VAL A 353 -8.18 10.53 -18.50
C VAL A 353 -7.43 9.59 -19.47
N PRO A 354 -6.99 8.38 -19.07
CA PRO A 354 -6.31 7.48 -20.01
C PRO A 354 -7.17 7.09 -21.22
N ARG A 355 -8.49 6.98 -21.02
CA ARG A 355 -9.43 6.66 -22.11
C ARG A 355 -9.57 7.80 -23.10
N PHE A 356 -9.66 9.03 -22.59
CA PHE A 356 -9.73 10.24 -23.38
C PHE A 356 -8.44 10.52 -24.16
N GLU A 357 -7.29 10.24 -23.56
CA GLU A 357 -5.99 10.33 -24.24
C GLU A 357 -5.88 9.31 -25.39
N LEU A 358 -6.35 8.07 -25.19
CA LEU A 358 -6.42 7.08 -26.27
C LEU A 358 -7.39 7.51 -27.39
N TYR A 359 -8.52 8.11 -27.02
CA TYR A 359 -9.48 8.68 -27.98
C TYR A 359 -8.83 9.78 -28.84
N ASN A 360 -8.11 10.72 -28.22
CA ASN A 360 -7.40 11.78 -28.94
C ASN A 360 -6.25 11.22 -29.79
N PHE A 361 -5.55 10.20 -29.31
CA PHE A 361 -4.57 9.47 -30.11
C PHE A 361 -5.17 8.88 -31.40
N TYR A 362 -6.33 8.22 -31.31
CA TYR A 362 -7.00 7.69 -32.50
C TYR A 362 -7.45 8.79 -33.46
N LYS A 363 -7.93 9.94 -32.96
CA LYS A 363 -8.24 11.10 -33.81
C LYS A 363 -7.01 11.64 -34.52
N ALA A 364 -5.93 11.87 -33.77
CA ALA A 364 -4.68 12.43 -34.29
C ALA A 364 -4.02 11.51 -35.34
N THR A 365 -4.22 10.20 -35.23
CA THR A 365 -3.74 9.19 -36.19
C THR A 365 -4.78 8.79 -37.23
N GLN A 366 -5.89 9.54 -37.35
CA GLN A 366 -6.97 9.33 -38.34
C GLN A 366 -7.65 7.95 -38.27
N GLN A 367 -7.56 7.26 -37.14
CA GLN A 367 -8.23 5.98 -36.87
C GLN A 367 -9.67 6.21 -36.38
N PHE A 368 -10.49 6.91 -37.17
CA PHE A 368 -11.80 7.42 -36.75
C PHE A 368 -12.77 6.34 -36.25
N HIS A 369 -12.73 5.14 -36.83
CA HIS A 369 -13.56 4.02 -36.36
C HIS A 369 -13.21 3.61 -34.91
N LYS A 370 -11.90 3.53 -34.59
CA LYS A 370 -11.43 3.24 -33.23
C LYS A 370 -11.72 4.41 -32.29
N ALA A 371 -11.56 5.65 -32.75
CA ALA A 371 -11.93 6.85 -31.98
C ALA A 371 -13.41 6.83 -31.59
N LYS A 372 -14.32 6.57 -32.54
CA LYS A 372 -15.77 6.48 -32.28
C LYS A 372 -16.09 5.37 -31.27
N ARG A 373 -15.49 4.19 -31.41
CA ARG A 373 -15.65 3.09 -30.44
C ARG A 373 -15.19 3.51 -29.04
N GLN A 374 -13.98 4.06 -28.92
CA GLN A 374 -13.42 4.49 -27.65
C GLN A 374 -14.23 5.62 -27.01
N GLY A 375 -14.72 6.57 -27.80
CA GLY A 375 -15.56 7.65 -27.30
C GLY A 375 -16.91 7.15 -26.79
N ASN A 376 -17.53 6.17 -27.46
CA ASN A 376 -18.73 5.51 -26.94
C ASN A 376 -18.48 4.81 -25.59
N GLU A 377 -17.33 4.15 -25.42
CA GLU A 377 -16.92 3.57 -24.13
C GLU A 377 -16.78 4.64 -23.03
N ILE A 378 -16.22 5.82 -23.35
CA ILE A 378 -16.12 6.96 -22.41
C ILE A 378 -17.50 7.44 -21.96
N LEU A 379 -18.45 7.59 -22.88
CA LEU A 379 -19.79 8.08 -22.57
C LEU A 379 -20.56 7.09 -21.69
N LYS A 380 -20.43 5.79 -21.95
CA LYS A 380 -21.05 4.69 -21.18
C LYS A 380 -20.39 4.46 -19.82
N LEU A 381 -19.15 4.90 -19.61
CA LEU A 381 -18.43 4.66 -18.36
C LEU A 381 -19.15 5.34 -17.18
N PRO A 382 -19.47 4.59 -16.10
CA PRO A 382 -20.06 5.16 -14.90
C PRO A 382 -19.06 6.04 -14.16
N VAL A 383 -19.55 7.13 -13.58
CA VAL A 383 -18.73 8.13 -12.88
C VAL A 383 -18.59 7.72 -11.42
N LYS A 384 -17.35 7.43 -10.98
CA LYS A 384 -17.05 7.14 -9.56
C LYS A 384 -17.14 8.40 -8.70
N ILE A 385 -16.47 9.46 -9.15
CA ILE A 385 -16.33 10.74 -8.46
C ILE A 385 -16.63 11.83 -9.51
N PRO A 386 -17.74 12.57 -9.38
CA PRO A 386 -18.03 13.69 -10.25
C PRO A 386 -16.92 14.74 -10.21
N SER A 387 -16.52 15.26 -11.36
CA SER A 387 -15.53 16.33 -11.45
C SER A 387 -15.66 17.09 -12.77
N LEU A 388 -15.27 18.37 -12.76
CA LEU A 388 -15.26 19.22 -13.95
C LEU A 388 -14.50 18.57 -15.12
N VAL A 389 -13.40 17.87 -14.84
CA VAL A 389 -12.60 17.17 -15.86
C VAL A 389 -13.41 16.04 -16.51
N VAL A 390 -14.16 15.27 -15.72
CA VAL A 390 -15.01 14.19 -16.26
C VAL A 390 -16.12 14.77 -17.12
N ASP A 391 -16.73 15.86 -16.68
CA ASP A 391 -17.80 16.54 -17.41
C ASP A 391 -17.30 17.12 -18.74
N GLN A 392 -16.12 17.75 -18.73
CA GLN A 392 -15.46 18.26 -19.94
C GLN A 392 -15.13 17.15 -20.93
N ILE A 393 -14.53 16.04 -20.45
CA ILE A 393 -14.23 14.87 -21.29
C ILE A 393 -15.50 14.34 -21.95
N LYS A 394 -16.58 14.12 -21.18
CA LYS A 394 -17.83 13.60 -21.72
C LYS A 394 -18.46 14.57 -22.73
N LYS A 395 -18.47 15.87 -22.43
CA LYS A 395 -19.00 16.91 -23.32
C LYS A 395 -18.23 16.96 -24.65
N GLU A 396 -16.90 16.96 -24.62
CA GLU A 396 -16.08 17.02 -25.83
C GLU A 396 -16.27 15.78 -26.72
N VAL A 397 -16.25 14.60 -26.10
CA VAL A 397 -16.46 13.33 -26.81
C VAL A 397 -17.86 13.28 -27.43
N PHE A 398 -18.90 13.68 -26.70
CA PHE A 398 -20.27 13.71 -27.20
C PHE A 398 -20.42 14.63 -28.41
N THR A 399 -19.93 15.88 -28.32
CA THR A 399 -19.98 16.85 -29.42
C THR A 399 -19.25 16.32 -30.66
N THR A 400 -18.04 15.76 -30.48
CA THR A 400 -17.22 15.30 -31.60
C THR A 400 -17.79 14.06 -32.30
N ILE A 401 -18.35 13.10 -31.55
CA ILE A 401 -18.94 11.89 -32.16
C ILE A 401 -20.16 12.26 -33.01
N ASN A 402 -20.98 13.20 -32.55
CA ASN A 402 -22.19 13.61 -33.25
C ASN A 402 -21.88 14.42 -34.52
N THR A 403 -20.81 15.21 -34.55
CA THR A 403 -20.38 15.90 -35.77
C THR A 403 -19.76 14.95 -36.80
N LEU A 404 -19.06 13.89 -36.37
CA LEU A 404 -18.50 12.84 -37.24
C LEU A 404 -19.56 11.90 -37.86
N THR A 405 -20.82 11.95 -37.41
CA THR A 405 -21.92 11.17 -38.00
C THR A 405 -22.75 11.93 -39.03
N ILE A 406 -22.52 13.24 -39.18
CA ILE A 406 -23.31 14.13 -40.05
C ILE A 406 -22.58 14.41 -41.39
N ASN A 407 -21.29 14.07 -41.47
CA ASN A 407 -20.50 14.05 -42.70
C ASN A 407 -20.20 12.61 -43.10
#